data_AF-A0A3N0Y1M2-F1
#
_entry.id   AF-A0A3N0Y1M2-F1
#
_cell.length_a   1.000
_cell.length_b   1.000
_cell.length_c   1.000
_cell.angle_alpha   90.00
_cell.angle_beta   90.00
_cell.angle_gamma   90.00
#
_symmetry.space_group_name_H-M   'P 1'
#
loop_
_entity.id
_entity.type
_entity.pdbx_description
1 polymer ?
#
loop_
_entity_poly.entity_id
_entity_poly.type
_entity_poly.pdbx_seq_one_letter_code
_entity_poly.pdbx_strand_id
1 'polypeptide(L)'
;MPPKRNPQTEEVEDIKKSLDFLSEEVTAIRVQQKQLLDLLEEMKILRLQNAEKDRRIAVLERRVDELEQYTHMNDVVITGLQIKPRTAGSLVSRRCAQWSIRRHPTSKAGG
;
A
#
# COMPACT_ATOMS: atom_id res chain seq x y z
N MET A 1 51.06 17.40 51.32
CA MET A 1 49.64 17.08 51.06
C MET A 1 49.26 17.66 49.71
N PRO A 2 48.48 16.95 48.86
CA PRO A 2 47.99 17.51 47.60
C PRO A 2 46.92 18.57 47.87
N PRO A 3 46.79 19.62 47.04
CA PRO A 3 45.82 20.69 47.23
C PRO A 3 44.39 20.18 46.99
N LYS A 4 43.45 20.57 47.86
CA LYS A 4 42.01 20.31 47.69
C LYS A 4 41.52 21.03 46.42
N ARG A 5 40.96 20.28 45.47
CA ARG A 5 40.19 20.86 44.36
C ARG A 5 38.98 21.62 44.91
N ASN A 6 38.67 22.77 44.33
CA ASN A 6 37.49 23.53 44.70
C ASN A 6 36.23 22.81 44.18
N PRO A 7 35.20 22.59 45.01
CA PRO A 7 33.98 21.89 44.59
C PRO A 7 33.22 22.64 43.48
N GLN A 8 33.26 23.98 43.49
CA GLN A 8 32.65 24.80 42.43
C GLN A 8 33.28 24.60 41.05
N THR A 9 34.57 24.27 40.97
CA THR A 9 35.22 23.99 39.69
C THR A 9 34.82 22.63 39.12
N GLU A 10 34.54 21.64 39.98
CA GLU A 10 34.10 20.30 39.54
C GLU A 10 32.67 20.34 38.98
N GLU A 11 31.75 21.06 39.63
CA GLU A 11 30.37 21.23 39.14
C GLU A 11 30.34 21.92 37.76
N VAL A 12 31.18 22.94 37.56
CA VAL A 12 31.29 23.65 36.27
C VAL A 12 31.87 22.74 35.19
N GLU A 13 32.86 21.90 35.52
CA GLU A 13 33.40 20.90 34.59
C GLU A 13 32.35 19.86 34.19
N ASP A 14 31.52 19.42 35.12
CA ASP A 14 30.48 18.41 34.84
C ASP A 14 29.32 18.98 34.03
N ILE A 15 28.95 20.25 34.26
CA ILE A 15 28.00 20.99 33.40
C ILE A 15 28.57 21.10 31.99
N LYS A 16 29.86 21.43 31.85
CA LYS A 16 30.51 21.54 30.54
C LYS A 16 30.48 20.22 29.78
N LYS A 17 30.86 19.11 30.43
CA LYS A 17 30.77 17.76 29.83
C LYS A 17 29.35 17.42 29.37
N SER A 18 28.36 17.74 30.20
CA SER A 18 26.95 17.47 29.88
C SER A 18 26.49 18.31 28.68
N LEU A 19 26.93 19.57 28.59
CA LEU A 19 26.63 20.45 27.47
C LEU A 19 27.29 19.99 26.17
N ASP A 20 28.56 19.59 26.23
CA ASP A 20 29.29 19.07 25.07
C ASP A 20 28.62 17.79 24.54
N PHE A 21 28.21 16.88 25.44
CA PHE A 21 27.46 15.67 25.08
C PHE A 21 26.11 15.98 24.41
N LEU A 22 25.30 16.86 25.02
CA LEU A 22 24.02 17.26 24.43
C LEU A 22 24.19 17.96 23.07
N SER A 23 25.26 18.75 22.91
CA SER A 23 25.60 19.38 21.63
C SER A 23 25.89 18.33 20.56
N GLU A 24 26.69 17.31 20.89
CA GLU A 24 26.97 16.19 19.99
C GLU A 24 25.69 15.42 19.62
N GLU A 25 24.85 15.09 20.59
CA GLU A 25 23.56 14.40 20.34
C GLU A 25 22.65 15.22 19.44
N VAL A 26 22.55 16.53 19.63
CA VAL A 26 21.76 17.43 18.78
C VAL A 26 22.29 17.41 17.34
N THR A 27 23.61 17.41 17.15
CA THR A 27 24.17 17.31 15.79
C THR A 27 23.89 15.95 15.15
N ALA A 28 23.96 14.85 15.90
CA ALA A 28 23.64 13.52 15.41
C ALA A 28 22.15 13.39 15.02
N ILE A 29 21.25 13.89 15.86
CA ILE A 29 19.80 13.94 15.57
C ILE A 29 19.54 14.74 14.30
N ARG A 30 20.23 15.88 14.11
CA ARG A 30 20.08 16.71 12.90
C ARG A 30 20.46 15.95 11.63
N VAL A 31 21.52 15.13 11.67
CA VAL A 31 21.92 14.28 10.54
C VAL A 31 20.85 13.23 10.24
N GLN A 32 20.34 12.55 11.28
CA GLN A 32 19.26 11.56 11.13
C GLN A 32 17.97 12.19 10.57
N GLN A 33 17.60 13.37 11.05
CA GLN A 33 16.43 14.11 10.55
C GLN A 33 16.59 14.47 9.07
N LYS A 34 17.79 14.86 8.63
CA LYS A 34 18.05 15.12 7.21
C LYS A 34 17.85 13.85 6.37
N GLN A 35 18.44 12.74 6.78
CA GLN A 35 18.28 11.45 6.09
C GLN A 35 16.81 11.03 6.01
N LEU A 36 16.04 11.26 7.09
CA LEU A 36 14.61 10.94 7.12
C LEU A 36 13.81 11.82 6.15
N LEU A 37 14.15 13.10 6.02
CA LEU A 37 13.51 13.99 5.04
C LEU A 37 13.79 13.54 3.60
N ASP A 38 15.05 13.19 3.29
CA ASP A 38 15.45 12.71 1.96
C ASP A 38 14.67 11.43 1.60
N LEU A 39 14.57 10.47 2.53
CA LEU A 39 13.79 9.23 2.35
C LEU A 39 12.30 9.50 2.14
N LEU A 40 11.72 10.45 2.87
CA LEU A 40 10.31 10.82 2.71
C LEU A 40 10.03 11.43 1.33
N GLU A 41 10.99 12.18 0.79
CA GLU A 41 10.90 12.72 -0.57
C GLU A 41 10.95 11.61 -1.63
N GLU A 42 11.90 10.68 -1.50
CA GLU A 42 11.95 9.49 -2.35
C GLU A 42 10.66 8.67 -2.30
N MET A 43 10.09 8.46 -1.11
CA MET A 43 8.81 7.76 -0.95
C MET A 43 7.65 8.47 -1.67
N LYS A 44 7.60 9.80 -1.65
CA LYS A 44 6.58 10.56 -2.39
C LYS A 44 6.72 10.36 -3.89
N ILE A 45 7.95 10.41 -4.41
CA ILE A 45 8.25 10.18 -5.83
C ILE A 45 7.83 8.76 -6.24
N LEU A 46 8.21 7.75 -5.45
CA LEU A 46 7.86 6.35 -5.73
C LEU A 46 6.35 6.12 -5.73
N ARG A 47 5.59 6.75 -4.84
CA ARG A 47 4.12 6.67 -4.84
C ARG A 47 3.51 7.23 -6.12
N LEU A 48 4.01 8.36 -6.62
CA LEU A 48 3.54 8.94 -7.87
C LEU A 48 3.86 8.03 -9.06
N GLN A 49 5.07 7.47 -9.09
CA GLN A 49 5.47 6.52 -10.15
C GLN A 49 4.64 5.24 -10.13
N ASN A 50 4.33 4.70 -8.95
CA ASN A 50 3.47 3.52 -8.83
C ASN A 50 2.06 3.82 -9.34
N ALA A 51 1.46 4.94 -8.94
CA ALA A 51 0.13 5.32 -9.42
C ALA A 51 0.07 5.46 -10.96
N GLU A 52 1.14 5.98 -11.58
CA GLU A 52 1.23 6.07 -13.04
C GLU A 52 1.40 4.68 -13.70
N LYS A 53 2.23 3.80 -13.10
CA LYS A 53 2.38 2.42 -13.58
C LYS A 53 1.08 1.63 -13.47
N ASP A 54 0.35 1.76 -12.37
CA ASP A 54 -0.93 1.08 -12.15
C ASP A 54 -1.97 1.51 -13.19
N ARG A 55 -2.01 2.80 -13.54
CA ARG A 55 -2.87 3.29 -14.63
C ARG A 55 -2.51 2.64 -15.97
N ARG A 56 -1.22 2.56 -16.29
CA ARG A 56 -0.74 1.93 -17.53
C ARG A 56 -1.08 0.45 -17.57
N ILE A 57 -0.90 -0.25 -16.46
CA ILE A 57 -1.27 -1.67 -16.30
C ILE A 57 -2.77 -1.82 -16.57
N ALA A 58 -3.63 -1.04 -15.91
CA ALA A 58 -5.08 -1.12 -16.11
C ALA A 58 -5.52 -0.86 -17.56
N VAL A 59 -4.83 0.04 -18.28
CA VAL A 59 -5.11 0.29 -19.70
C VAL A 59 -4.67 -0.90 -20.55
N LEU A 60 -3.49 -1.47 -20.29
CA LEU A 60 -2.97 -2.61 -21.04
C LEU A 60 -3.79 -3.87 -20.78
N GLU A 61 -4.21 -4.12 -19.56
CA GLU A 61 -5.10 -5.23 -19.19
C GLU A 61 -6.41 -5.17 -19.98
N ARG A 62 -7.06 -4.00 -20.07
CA ARG A 62 -8.27 -3.83 -20.88
C ARG A 62 -8.03 -4.13 -22.36
N ARG A 63 -6.90 -3.69 -22.92
CA ARG A 63 -6.57 -3.96 -24.32
C ARG A 63 -6.29 -5.44 -24.56
N VAL A 64 -5.68 -6.13 -23.60
CA VAL A 64 -5.51 -7.59 -23.67
C VAL A 64 -6.86 -8.27 -23.64
N ASP A 65 -7.75 -7.88 -22.72
CA ASP A 65 -9.11 -8.43 -22.65
C ASP A 65 -9.89 -8.24 -23.96
N GLU A 66 -9.79 -7.06 -24.58
CA GLU A 66 -10.41 -6.76 -25.89
C GLU A 66 -9.85 -7.64 -27.00
N LEU A 67 -8.53 -7.83 -27.05
CA LEU A 67 -7.88 -8.68 -28.05
C LEU A 67 -8.20 -10.16 -27.85
N GLU A 68 -8.25 -10.64 -26.61
CA GLU A 68 -8.68 -12.00 -26.29
C GLU A 68 -10.13 -12.24 -26.72
N GLN A 69 -11.02 -11.29 -26.46
CA GLN A 69 -12.41 -11.35 -26.94
C GLN A 69 -12.49 -11.37 -28.47
N TYR A 70 -11.69 -10.55 -29.15
CA TYR A 70 -11.64 -10.53 -30.61
C TYR A 70 -11.15 -11.86 -31.19
N THR A 71 -10.08 -12.43 -30.63
CA THR A 71 -9.59 -13.76 -31.03
C THR A 71 -10.63 -14.84 -30.77
N HIS A 72 -11.28 -14.86 -29.60
CA HIS A 72 -12.35 -15.81 -29.32
C HIS A 72 -13.51 -15.67 -30.30
N MET A 73 -13.93 -14.45 -30.62
CA MET A 73 -15.00 -14.22 -31.59
C MET A 73 -14.60 -14.73 -32.98
N ASN A 74 -13.35 -14.48 -33.41
CA ASN A 74 -12.83 -15.00 -34.66
C ASN A 74 -12.75 -16.53 -34.66
N ASP A 75 -12.32 -17.15 -33.56
CA ASP A 75 -12.29 -18.61 -33.43
C ASP A 75 -13.70 -19.21 -33.53
N VAL A 76 -14.71 -18.61 -32.89
CA VAL A 76 -16.11 -19.03 -33.05
C VAL A 76 -16.59 -18.88 -34.49
N VAL A 77 -16.24 -17.79 -35.18
CA VAL A 77 -16.63 -17.55 -36.57
C VAL A 77 -15.95 -18.54 -37.53
N ILE A 78 -14.66 -18.83 -37.32
CA ILE A 78 -13.87 -19.70 -38.20
C ILE A 78 -14.17 -21.17 -37.94
N THR A 79 -14.36 -21.58 -36.68
CA THR A 79 -14.53 -23.00 -36.29
C THR A 79 -15.97 -23.41 -35.98
N GLY A 80 -16.91 -22.47 -35.86
CA GLY A 80 -18.31 -22.73 -35.53
C GLY A 80 -18.57 -23.21 -34.10
N LEU A 81 -17.54 -23.25 -33.23
CA LEU A 81 -17.62 -23.76 -31.86
C LEU A 81 -18.07 -22.68 -30.87
N GLN A 82 -19.12 -22.95 -30.07
CA GLN A 82 -19.56 -22.05 -29.00
C GLN A 82 -18.59 -22.10 -27.80
N ILE A 83 -17.75 -21.08 -27.65
CA ILE A 83 -16.87 -20.92 -26.48
C ILE A 83 -17.62 -20.12 -25.40
N LYS A 84 -17.76 -20.68 -24.18
CA LYS A 84 -18.37 -19.97 -23.04
C LYS A 84 -17.39 -18.95 -22.44
N PRO A 85 -17.71 -17.65 -22.41
CA PRO A 85 -16.83 -16.64 -21.83
C PRO A 85 -16.75 -16.77 -20.29
N ARG A 86 -15.53 -16.63 -19.75
CA ARG A 86 -15.17 -16.80 -18.34
C ARG A 86 -15.95 -15.85 -17.39
N THR A 87 -16.44 -14.72 -17.89
CA THR A 87 -17.20 -13.70 -17.14
C THR A 87 -18.71 -13.98 -17.04
N ALA A 88 -19.26 -14.89 -17.85
CA ALA A 88 -20.67 -15.27 -17.74
C ALA A 88 -20.97 -16.11 -16.48
N GLY A 89 -19.97 -16.83 -15.96
CA GLY A 89 -20.13 -17.64 -14.74
C GLY A 89 -20.30 -16.81 -13.46
N SER A 90 -19.55 -15.71 -13.30
CA SER A 90 -19.55 -14.93 -12.05
C SER A 90 -20.77 -14.01 -11.91
N LEU A 91 -21.25 -13.41 -13.01
CA LEU A 91 -22.45 -12.55 -13.01
C LEU A 91 -23.77 -13.35 -12.94
N VAL A 92 -23.81 -14.58 -13.47
CA VAL A 92 -24.98 -15.46 -13.35
C VAL A 92 -25.07 -16.06 -11.95
N SER A 93 -23.94 -16.44 -11.32
CA SER A 93 -23.95 -16.89 -9.92
C SER A 93 -24.42 -15.81 -8.93
N ARG A 94 -24.04 -14.54 -9.13
CA ARG A 94 -24.52 -13.43 -8.27
C ARG A 94 -26.03 -13.16 -8.43
N ARG A 95 -26.56 -13.24 -9.65
CA ARG A 95 -28.01 -13.06 -9.89
C ARG A 95 -28.85 -14.23 -9.38
N CYS A 96 -28.37 -15.47 -9.48
CA CYS A 96 -29.05 -16.63 -8.88
C CYS A 96 -29.06 -16.57 -7.34
N ALA A 97 -27.97 -16.17 -6.69
CA ALA A 97 -27.93 -16.04 -5.23
C ALA A 97 -28.93 -14.98 -4.70
N GLN A 98 -29.08 -13.86 -5.42
CA GLN A 98 -29.99 -12.79 -5.03
C GLN A 98 -31.48 -13.13 -5.29
N TRP A 99 -31.76 -13.98 -6.28
CA TRP A 99 -33.13 -14.41 -6.57
C TRP A 99 -33.64 -15.50 -5.62
N SER A 100 -32.75 -16.37 -5.10
CA SER A 100 -33.10 -17.39 -4.11
C SER A 100 -33.48 -16.81 -2.74
N ILE A 101 -32.95 -15.64 -2.36
CA ILE A 101 -33.27 -14.97 -1.08
C ILE A 101 -34.69 -14.36 -1.11
N ARG A 102 -35.25 -14.06 -2.28
CA ARG A 102 -36.56 -13.38 -2.41
C ARG A 102 -37.78 -14.32 -2.48
N ARG A 103 -37.58 -15.65 -2.48
CA ARG A 103 -38.65 -16.67 -2.64
C ARG A 103 -38.92 -17.54 -1.41
N HIS A 104 -38.49 -17.14 -0.22
CA HIS A 104 -38.93 -17.77 1.02
C HIS A 104 -39.72 -16.78 1.88
N PRO A 105 -41.05 -16.68 1.69
CA PRO A 105 -41.90 -16.27 2.79
C PRO A 105 -41.88 -17.40 3.83
N THR A 106 -41.39 -17.09 5.02
CA THR A 106 -41.45 -17.98 6.18
C THR A 106 -42.91 -18.30 6.50
N SER A 107 -43.38 -19.47 6.04
CA SER A 107 -44.56 -20.11 6.62
C SER A 107 -44.14 -20.71 7.96
N LYS A 108 -44.41 -19.98 9.05
CA LYS A 108 -44.55 -20.55 10.38
C LYS A 108 -46.02 -20.36 10.79
N ALA A 109 -46.82 -21.38 10.56
CA ALA A 109 -48.06 -21.64 11.26
C ALA A 109 -47.99 -23.10 11.75
N GLY A 110 -48.04 -23.28 13.06
CA GLY A 110 -47.91 -24.58 13.72
C GLY A 110 -47.81 -24.39 15.23
N GLY A 111 -48.98 -24.32 15.87
CA GLY A 111 -49.20 -24.12 17.30
C GLY A 111 -50.65 -23.72 17.53
#